data_AF-A0A517TRJ7-F1
#
_entry.id   AF-A0A517TRJ7-F1
#
_cell.length_a   1.000
_cell.length_b   1.000
_cell.length_c   1.000
_cell.angle_alpha   90.00
_cell.angle_beta   90.00
_cell.angle_gamma   90.00
#
_symmetry.space_group_name_H-M   'P 1'
#
loop_
_entity.id
_entity.type
_entity.pdbx_description
1 polymer ?
#
loop_
_entity_poly.entity_id
_entity_poly.type
_entity_poly.pdbx_seq_one_letter_code
_entity_poly.pdbx_strand_id
1 'polypeptide(L)'
;MPAFAWMSEPARNPDNGHYYAFFNGADDERFVRRQMPFAVALTRAASMSHLGIPGHLATITSQAEEDFVLGYFKELGGRPFSTIENYWIAASDAAVEGEWRWVAGPEAGQQFWQGEYNGQALDYQNWLTFIPGGGPVEPDNKPMVPRLNPEGEDYLALSLYETSWSYWNDVIGLHDPNSSFSPHLAIVEFSVPEPSVGALITIAGSMLVASCRRRAKSEARR
;
A
#
# COMPACT_ATOMS: atom_id res chain seq x y z
N MET A 1 -21.05 4.03 -11.93
CA MET A 1 -19.93 3.87 -10.97
C MET A 1 -20.39 4.50 -9.66
N PRO A 2 -20.29 3.87 -8.48
CA PRO A 2 -20.48 4.68 -7.29
C PRO A 2 -19.34 5.71 -7.28
N ALA A 3 -19.71 6.97 -7.08
CA ALA A 3 -18.91 8.12 -7.46
C ALA A 3 -17.65 8.34 -6.59
N PHE A 4 -17.42 7.57 -5.52
CA PHE A 4 -16.29 7.82 -4.61
C PHE A 4 -15.80 6.53 -3.93
N ALA A 5 -14.93 5.76 -4.59
CA ALA A 5 -14.18 4.68 -3.92
C ALA A 5 -12.93 5.22 -3.20
N TRP A 6 -12.44 6.37 -3.65
CA TRP A 6 -11.22 7.06 -3.24
C TRP A 6 -11.48 8.56 -3.09
N MET A 7 -10.67 9.19 -2.25
CA MET A 7 -10.69 10.63 -1.97
C MET A 7 -9.92 11.44 -3.02
N SER A 8 -9.20 10.77 -3.92
CA SER A 8 -8.32 11.39 -4.90
C SER A 8 -8.33 10.62 -6.22
N GLU A 9 -8.22 11.31 -7.36
CA GLU A 9 -8.15 10.65 -8.67
C GLU A 9 -6.86 9.84 -8.81
N PRO A 10 -6.88 8.53 -9.15
CA PRO A 10 -5.67 7.73 -9.22
C PRO A 10 -4.57 8.36 -10.07
N ALA A 11 -3.41 8.62 -9.46
CA ALA A 11 -2.27 9.28 -10.07
C ALA A 11 -1.21 8.25 -10.48
N ARG A 12 -0.73 8.35 -11.72
CA ARG A 12 0.30 7.46 -12.25
C ARG A 12 1.69 7.90 -11.79
N ASN A 13 2.41 7.02 -11.10
CA ASN A 13 3.83 7.22 -10.84
C ASN A 13 4.61 7.06 -12.16
N PRO A 14 5.39 8.07 -12.60
CA PRO A 14 6.12 8.00 -13.85
C PRO A 14 7.22 6.92 -13.86
N ASP A 15 7.77 6.56 -12.70
CA ASP A 15 8.97 5.73 -12.58
C ASP A 15 8.66 4.23 -12.63
N ASN A 16 7.60 3.78 -11.96
CA ASN A 16 7.16 2.37 -11.99
C ASN A 16 5.90 2.14 -12.84
N GLY A 17 5.19 3.21 -13.21
CA GLY A 17 3.97 3.11 -14.01
C GLY A 17 2.72 2.64 -13.27
N HIS A 18 2.81 2.42 -11.97
CA HIS A 18 1.69 2.07 -11.10
C HIS A 18 0.80 3.30 -10.84
N TYR A 19 -0.43 3.07 -10.41
CA TYR A 19 -1.34 4.15 -10.03
C TYR A 19 -1.60 4.13 -8.53
N TYR A 20 -1.68 5.30 -7.90
CA TYR A 20 -1.93 5.43 -6.47
C TYR A 20 -3.12 6.34 -6.21
N ALA A 21 -3.94 6.00 -5.22
CA ALA A 21 -5.00 6.88 -4.72
C ALA A 21 -5.12 6.78 -3.20
N PHE A 22 -5.63 7.83 -2.58
CA PHE A 22 -5.92 7.85 -1.15
C PHE A 22 -7.39 7.51 -0.92
N PHE A 23 -7.69 6.77 0.13
CA PHE A 23 -9.07 6.46 0.49
C PHE A 23 -9.27 6.44 2.01
N ASN A 24 -10.53 6.52 2.43
CA ASN A 24 -10.93 6.40 3.83
C ASN A 24 -11.98 5.29 3.99
N GLY A 25 -12.39 5.03 5.24
CA GLY A 25 -13.36 3.97 5.57
C GLY A 25 -14.80 4.24 5.10
N ALA A 26 -15.11 5.47 4.68
CA ALA A 26 -16.34 5.83 3.99
C ALA A 26 -16.08 6.06 2.51
N ASP A 27 -17.09 5.79 1.67
CA ASP A 27 -17.09 6.18 0.26
C ASP A 27 -17.30 7.71 0.14
N ASP A 28 -16.39 8.50 0.72
CA ASP A 28 -16.51 9.94 0.94
C ASP A 28 -15.17 10.63 0.63
N GLU A 29 -15.20 11.75 -0.10
CA GLU A 29 -14.01 12.54 -0.47
C GLU A 29 -13.43 13.37 0.69
N ARG A 30 -14.20 13.55 1.77
CA ARG A 30 -13.79 14.39 2.91
C ARG A 30 -12.79 13.66 3.80
N PHE A 31 -11.85 14.39 4.39
CA PHE A 31 -10.97 13.90 5.46
C PHE A 31 -11.76 13.68 6.77
N VAL A 32 -12.63 12.67 6.78
CA VAL A 32 -13.39 12.27 7.97
C VAL A 32 -12.59 11.23 8.74
N ARG A 33 -12.39 11.44 10.04
CA ARG A 33 -11.76 10.47 10.95
C ARG A 33 -12.71 9.33 11.32
N ARG A 34 -13.17 8.56 10.33
CA ARG A 34 -13.94 7.34 10.59
C ARG A 34 -13.00 6.18 10.87
N GLN A 35 -13.42 5.31 11.78
CA GLN A 35 -12.65 4.12 12.13
C GLN A 35 -12.41 3.26 10.89
N MET A 36 -11.14 2.90 10.64
CA MET A 36 -10.77 1.98 9.59
C MET A 36 -9.66 1.06 10.11
N PRO A 37 -10.00 -0.10 10.71
CA PRO A 37 -9.02 -1.12 11.06
C PRO A 37 -8.23 -1.59 9.84
N PHE A 38 -7.01 -2.08 10.04
CA PHE A 38 -6.12 -2.53 8.96
C PHE A 38 -6.80 -3.56 8.04
N ALA A 39 -7.44 -4.58 8.62
CA ALA A 39 -8.13 -5.63 7.86
C ALA A 39 -9.24 -5.08 6.94
N VAL A 40 -9.90 -3.98 7.35
CA VAL A 40 -10.89 -3.29 6.52
C VAL A 40 -10.21 -2.57 5.37
N ALA A 41 -9.13 -1.84 5.64
CA ALA A 41 -8.35 -1.16 4.60
C ALA A 41 -7.81 -2.15 3.55
N LEU A 42 -7.26 -3.29 4.01
CA LEU A 42 -6.73 -4.37 3.18
C LEU A 42 -7.80 -4.94 2.23
N THR A 43 -8.95 -5.34 2.79
CA THR A 43 -10.07 -5.91 2.02
C THR A 43 -10.65 -4.89 1.04
N ARG A 44 -10.76 -3.63 1.48
CA ARG A 44 -11.34 -2.57 0.66
C ARG A 44 -10.45 -2.24 -0.53
N ALA A 45 -9.14 -2.08 -0.34
CA ALA A 45 -8.20 -1.85 -1.44
C ALA A 45 -8.23 -2.97 -2.47
N ALA A 46 -8.29 -4.23 -2.02
CA ALA A 46 -8.41 -5.42 -2.88
C ALA A 46 -9.71 -5.48 -3.71
N SER A 47 -10.74 -4.73 -3.31
CA SER A 47 -12.01 -4.62 -4.06
C SER A 47 -12.02 -3.50 -5.10
N MET A 48 -10.98 -2.65 -5.13
CA MET A 48 -10.90 -1.53 -6.05
C MET A 48 -10.31 -1.95 -7.40
N SER A 49 -10.61 -1.16 -8.44
CA SER A 49 -9.94 -1.30 -9.74
C SER A 49 -9.84 0.05 -10.43
N HIS A 50 -8.74 0.27 -11.15
CA HIS A 50 -8.54 1.45 -11.99
C HIS A 50 -8.06 1.02 -13.37
N LEU A 51 -8.74 1.47 -14.44
CA LEU A 51 -8.42 1.10 -15.84
C LEU A 51 -8.35 -0.43 -16.08
N GLY A 52 -9.11 -1.21 -15.31
CA GLY A 52 -9.10 -2.68 -15.37
C GLY A 52 -7.98 -3.35 -14.59
N ILE A 53 -7.12 -2.59 -13.90
CA ILE A 53 -6.08 -3.08 -13.01
C ILE A 53 -6.68 -3.22 -11.59
N PRO A 54 -6.59 -4.40 -10.95
CA PRO A 54 -7.04 -4.58 -9.58
C PRO A 54 -6.16 -3.78 -8.60
N GLY A 55 -6.76 -3.29 -7.52
CA GLY A 55 -6.06 -2.58 -6.46
C GLY A 55 -5.57 -3.49 -5.34
N HIS A 56 -4.63 -3.00 -4.54
CA HIS A 56 -4.23 -3.54 -3.24
C HIS A 56 -3.79 -2.39 -2.33
N LEU A 57 -3.67 -2.63 -1.01
CA LEU A 57 -3.00 -1.63 -0.17
C LEU A 57 -1.59 -1.41 -0.71
N ALA A 58 -1.15 -0.15 -0.75
CA ALA A 58 0.10 0.19 -1.40
C ALA A 58 1.29 -0.48 -0.71
N THR A 59 2.21 -0.97 -1.53
CA THR A 59 3.57 -1.31 -1.14
C THR A 59 4.46 -0.13 -1.48
N ILE A 60 5.51 0.14 -0.69
CA ILE A 60 6.45 1.23 -0.96
C ILE A 60 7.85 0.66 -0.89
N THR A 61 8.43 0.38 -2.05
CA THR A 61 9.65 -0.42 -2.24
C THR A 61 10.87 0.41 -2.61
N SER A 62 10.71 1.73 -2.74
CA SER A 62 11.81 2.63 -3.07
C SER A 62 11.56 4.05 -2.59
N GLN A 63 12.65 4.82 -2.45
CA GLN A 63 12.59 6.24 -2.13
C GLN A 63 11.80 7.02 -3.18
N ALA A 64 11.96 6.70 -4.47
CA ALA A 64 11.28 7.39 -5.56
C ALA A 64 9.76 7.19 -5.50
N GLU A 65 9.31 5.99 -5.12
CA GLU A 65 7.91 5.69 -4.89
C GLU A 65 7.34 6.45 -3.70
N GLU A 66 8.09 6.52 -2.60
CA GLU A 66 7.68 7.31 -1.43
C GLU A 66 7.62 8.81 -1.73
N ASP A 67 8.62 9.34 -2.43
CA ASP A 67 8.68 10.73 -2.87
C ASP A 67 7.49 11.08 -3.78
N PHE A 68 7.10 10.16 -4.67
CA PHE A 68 5.92 10.30 -5.51
C PHE A 68 4.64 10.38 -4.67
N VAL A 69 4.44 9.46 -3.73
CA VAL A 69 3.25 9.47 -2.84
C VAL A 69 3.19 10.75 -2.01
N LEU A 70 4.32 11.20 -1.45
CA LEU A 70 4.40 12.46 -0.71
C LEU A 70 4.12 13.67 -1.61
N GLY A 71 4.64 13.67 -2.84
CA GLY A 71 4.37 14.67 -3.87
C GLY A 71 2.90 14.78 -4.20
N TYR A 72 2.29 13.64 -4.54
CA TYR A 72 0.88 13.55 -4.88
C TYR A 72 -0.02 13.95 -3.69
N PHE A 73 0.37 13.59 -2.47
CA PHE A 73 -0.31 14.04 -1.26
C PHE A 73 -0.31 15.57 -1.10
N LYS A 74 0.81 16.26 -1.42
CA LYS A 74 0.88 17.74 -1.41
C LYS A 74 -0.13 18.37 -2.37
N GLU A 75 -0.28 17.79 -3.56
CA GLU A 75 -1.16 18.31 -4.62
C GLU A 75 -2.65 18.28 -4.23
N LEU A 76 -3.06 17.36 -3.35
CA LEU A 76 -4.43 17.32 -2.84
C LEU A 76 -4.82 18.56 -2.03
N GLY A 77 -3.87 19.41 -1.64
CA GLY A 77 -4.11 20.81 -1.25
C GLY A 77 -5.07 21.05 -0.08
N GLY A 78 -5.41 20.01 0.68
CA GLY A 78 -6.69 19.97 1.41
C GLY A 78 -6.61 19.61 2.88
N ARG A 79 -5.47 19.76 3.56
CA ARG A 79 -5.40 19.43 5.00
C ARG A 79 -5.50 20.65 5.91
N PRO A 80 -6.49 20.67 6.83
CA PRO A 80 -6.61 21.69 7.88
C PRO A 80 -5.76 21.39 9.13
N PHE A 81 -4.90 20.38 9.12
CA PHE A 81 -4.28 19.85 10.34
C PHE A 81 -2.78 20.17 10.41
N SER A 82 -2.39 20.88 11.48
CA SER A 82 -1.01 21.14 11.92
C SER A 82 -0.37 19.91 12.58
N THR A 83 -0.67 18.70 12.08
CA THR A 83 -0.38 17.43 12.78
C THR A 83 0.07 16.33 11.83
N ILE A 84 0.63 15.26 12.41
CA ILE A 84 0.90 13.98 11.73
C ILE A 84 -0.44 13.36 11.28
N GLU A 85 -0.47 12.78 10.08
CA GLU A 85 -1.53 11.89 9.64
C GLU A 85 -0.95 10.55 9.21
N ASN A 86 -1.57 9.46 9.68
CA ASN A 86 -1.16 8.10 9.37
C ASN A 86 -2.05 7.48 8.30
N TYR A 87 -1.43 6.73 7.39
CA TYR A 87 -2.10 6.01 6.31
C TYR A 87 -1.70 4.55 6.32
N TRP A 88 -2.67 3.66 6.21
CA TRP A 88 -2.37 2.24 6.01
C TRP A 88 -1.63 1.99 4.70
N ILE A 89 -0.54 1.23 4.79
CA ILE A 89 0.19 0.59 3.70
C ILE A 89 0.37 -0.90 4.00
N ALA A 90 0.69 -1.72 3.01
CA ALA A 90 0.47 -3.16 3.05
C ALA A 90 1.53 -3.98 3.80
N ALA A 91 2.03 -3.53 4.95
CA ALA A 91 3.01 -4.31 5.71
C ALA A 91 2.56 -4.65 7.13
N SER A 92 3.05 -5.78 7.61
CA SER A 92 2.77 -6.31 8.94
C SER A 92 3.84 -7.34 9.31
N ASP A 93 4.11 -7.49 10.61
CA ASP A 93 4.86 -8.57 11.22
C ASP A 93 4.00 -9.46 12.15
N ALA A 94 2.67 -9.28 12.14
CA ALA A 94 1.72 -10.05 12.96
C ALA A 94 1.82 -11.59 12.79
N ALA A 95 2.42 -12.06 11.69
CA ALA A 95 2.66 -13.48 11.46
C ALA A 95 3.89 -14.00 12.23
N VAL A 96 4.94 -13.19 12.33
CA VAL A 96 6.19 -13.49 13.02
C VAL A 96 6.77 -12.16 13.53
N GLU A 97 6.66 -11.95 14.84
CA GLU A 97 7.15 -10.76 15.55
C GLU A 97 8.56 -10.34 15.10
N GLY A 98 8.71 -9.09 14.67
CA GLY A 98 9.95 -8.52 14.16
C GLY A 98 10.31 -8.92 12.72
N GLU A 99 9.52 -9.72 12.01
CA GLU A 99 9.67 -9.98 10.58
C GLU A 99 8.65 -9.20 9.75
N TRP A 100 8.99 -7.97 9.41
CA TRP A 100 8.12 -7.09 8.64
C TRP A 100 8.07 -7.50 7.17
N ARG A 101 6.87 -7.84 6.70
CA ARG A 101 6.60 -8.33 5.34
C ARG A 101 5.49 -7.55 4.67
N TRP A 102 5.57 -7.42 3.35
CA TRP A 102 4.42 -7.01 2.55
C TRP A 102 3.36 -8.11 2.58
N VAL A 103 2.09 -7.76 2.79
CA VAL A 103 0.95 -8.70 2.89
C VAL A 103 -0.04 -8.60 1.73
N ALA A 104 0.21 -7.69 0.80
CA ALA A 104 -0.59 -7.49 -0.41
C ALA A 104 0.31 -7.10 -1.59
N GLY A 105 -0.29 -6.98 -2.78
CA GLY A 105 0.43 -6.59 -3.99
C GLY A 105 1.32 -7.67 -4.57
N PRO A 106 2.05 -7.36 -5.66
CA PRO A 106 3.06 -8.24 -6.26
C PRO A 106 4.15 -8.70 -5.27
N GLU A 107 4.43 -7.92 -4.23
CA GLU A 107 5.48 -8.13 -3.23
C GLU A 107 5.01 -8.99 -2.04
N ALA A 108 3.76 -9.47 -2.03
CA ALA A 108 3.21 -10.22 -0.90
C ALA A 108 4.12 -11.40 -0.47
N GLY A 109 4.50 -11.42 0.81
CA GLY A 109 5.40 -12.39 1.43
C GLY A 109 6.86 -11.95 1.48
N GLN A 110 7.26 -10.91 0.74
CA GLN A 110 8.61 -10.35 0.78
C GLN A 110 8.84 -9.64 2.11
N GLN A 111 9.93 -10.03 2.79
CA GLN A 111 10.41 -9.35 3.98
C GLN A 111 11.31 -8.19 3.57
N PHE A 112 11.12 -7.03 4.18
CA PHE A 112 11.96 -5.85 3.94
C PHE A 112 12.69 -5.37 5.20
N TRP A 113 12.28 -5.82 6.39
CA TRP A 113 12.91 -5.44 7.66
C TRP A 113 12.92 -6.58 8.69
N GLN A 114 13.94 -6.59 9.55
CA GLN A 114 14.13 -7.56 10.62
C GLN A 114 14.47 -6.86 11.95
N GLY A 115 13.62 -7.04 12.97
CA GLY A 115 13.79 -6.54 14.33
C GLY A 115 13.01 -5.26 14.63
N GLU A 116 13.25 -4.69 15.81
CA GLU A 116 12.72 -3.38 16.25
C GLU A 116 13.50 -2.22 15.62
N TYR A 117 13.45 -1.02 16.20
CA TYR A 117 14.08 0.21 15.72
C TYR A 117 15.61 0.12 15.48
N ASN A 118 16.29 -0.86 16.09
CA ASN A 118 17.72 -1.14 15.92
C ASN A 118 18.00 -2.33 14.98
N GLY A 119 16.98 -2.74 14.23
CA GLY A 119 16.98 -3.88 13.34
C GLY A 119 17.83 -3.71 12.08
N GLN A 120 17.56 -4.56 11.10
CA GLN A 120 18.31 -4.67 9.85
C GLN A 120 17.38 -4.54 8.65
N ALA A 121 17.74 -3.64 7.73
CA ALA A 121 17.08 -3.53 6.45
C ALA A 121 17.47 -4.70 5.54
N LEU A 122 16.46 -5.34 4.95
CA LEU A 122 16.61 -6.32 3.87
C LEU A 122 16.27 -5.71 2.51
N ASP A 123 15.45 -4.66 2.51
CA ASP A 123 15.08 -3.86 1.36
C ASP A 123 14.85 -2.39 1.78
N TYR A 124 14.29 -1.56 0.89
CA TYR A 124 13.90 -0.18 1.20
C TYR A 124 13.04 -0.11 2.45
N GLN A 125 13.35 0.88 3.29
CA GLN A 125 12.61 1.19 4.50
C GLN A 125 12.71 2.69 4.79
N ASN A 126 11.69 3.23 5.45
CA ASN A 126 11.71 4.61 5.93
C ASN A 126 11.22 4.73 7.40
N TRP A 127 11.64 3.80 8.25
CA TRP A 127 11.39 3.87 9.68
C TRP A 127 12.02 5.12 10.31
N LEU A 128 11.31 5.74 11.25
CA LEU A 128 11.82 6.89 12.00
C LEU A 128 12.80 6.42 13.08
N THR A 129 14.05 6.13 12.71
CA THR A 129 15.03 5.53 13.63
C THR A 129 15.77 6.53 14.52
N PHE A 130 15.59 7.85 14.32
CA PHE A 130 16.27 8.87 15.11
C PHE A 130 15.53 10.22 15.14
N ILE A 131 15.28 10.72 16.36
CA ILE A 131 14.84 12.09 16.60
C ILE A 131 15.86 12.79 17.52
N PRO A 132 16.53 13.87 17.07
CA PRO A 132 17.36 14.69 17.95
C PRO A 132 16.55 15.22 19.14
N GLY A 133 16.92 14.81 20.36
CA GLY A 133 16.21 15.18 21.60
C GLY A 133 15.43 14.04 22.27
N GLY A 134 15.47 12.82 21.72
CA GLY A 134 14.95 11.62 22.39
C GLY A 134 13.45 11.36 22.18
N GLY A 135 12.95 11.62 20.97
CA GLY A 135 11.58 11.27 20.59
C GLY A 135 11.38 9.78 20.27
N PRO A 136 10.15 9.37 19.89
CA PRO A 136 9.84 7.99 19.49
C PRO A 136 10.72 7.54 18.31
N VAL A 137 11.03 6.25 18.29
CA VAL A 137 11.81 5.57 17.23
C VAL A 137 10.99 4.40 16.74
N GLU A 138 11.10 4.02 15.47
CA GLU A 138 10.25 2.99 14.86
C GLU A 138 11.08 1.87 14.19
N PRO A 139 10.55 0.63 14.07
CA PRO A 139 9.37 0.15 14.78
C PRO A 139 9.69 -0.10 16.27
N ASP A 140 8.83 0.34 17.19
CA ASP A 140 9.05 0.15 18.64
C ASP A 140 8.11 -0.84 19.33
N ASN A 141 7.23 -1.47 18.56
CA ASN A 141 6.29 -2.49 18.99
C ASN A 141 5.51 -2.10 20.27
N LYS A 142 5.14 -0.82 20.43
CA LYS A 142 4.57 -0.35 21.68
C LYS A 142 3.15 -0.90 21.92
N PRO A 143 2.89 -1.57 23.06
CA PRO A 143 1.52 -1.90 23.42
C PRO A 143 0.79 -0.64 23.91
N MET A 144 0.16 0.12 22.99
CA MET A 144 -0.59 1.34 23.33
C MET A 144 -1.69 1.09 24.38
N VAL A 145 -2.36 -0.07 24.28
CA VAL A 145 -3.40 -0.50 25.23
C VAL A 145 -3.28 -2.00 25.48
N PRO A 146 -2.64 -2.46 26.57
CA PRO A 146 -2.34 -3.89 26.80
C PRO A 146 -3.55 -4.84 26.77
N ARG A 147 -4.77 -4.32 26.98
CA ARG A 147 -6.01 -5.11 26.87
C ARG A 147 -6.53 -5.27 25.46
N LEU A 148 -6.27 -4.30 24.59
CA LEU A 148 -6.72 -4.31 23.19
C LEU A 148 -5.63 -4.83 22.25
N ASN A 149 -4.38 -4.69 22.66
CA ASN A 149 -3.23 -5.07 21.88
C ASN A 149 -2.11 -5.64 22.76
N PRO A 150 -2.24 -6.90 23.20
CA PRO A 150 -1.24 -7.55 24.05
C PRO A 150 0.00 -8.00 23.29
N GLU A 151 -0.07 -8.10 21.97
CA GLU A 151 1.03 -8.57 21.10
C GLU A 151 1.88 -7.40 20.60
N GLY A 152 1.28 -6.23 20.40
CA GLY A 152 1.99 -4.99 20.12
C GLY A 152 1.68 -4.45 18.71
N GLU A 153 2.40 -3.43 18.28
CA GLU A 153 2.10 -2.71 17.05
C GLU A 153 2.53 -3.49 15.80
N ASP A 154 1.62 -4.32 15.27
CA ASP A 154 2.00 -5.27 14.21
C ASP A 154 1.72 -4.80 12.76
N TYR A 155 1.33 -3.54 12.54
CA TYR A 155 0.85 -3.08 11.23
C TYR A 155 1.46 -1.75 10.82
N LEU A 156 1.80 -1.61 9.54
CA LEU A 156 2.54 -0.45 9.06
C LEU A 156 1.65 0.71 8.63
N ALA A 157 1.97 1.90 9.11
CA ALA A 157 1.45 3.16 8.61
C ALA A 157 2.55 4.04 8.00
N LEU A 158 2.23 4.68 6.89
CA LEU A 158 2.96 5.84 6.38
C LEU A 158 2.47 7.09 7.11
N SER A 159 3.34 7.69 7.91
CA SER A 159 3.10 8.94 8.64
C SER A 159 3.55 10.13 7.81
N LEU A 160 2.64 11.07 7.54
CA LEU A 160 2.92 12.30 6.80
C LEU A 160 2.74 13.51 7.72
N TYR A 161 3.72 14.41 7.78
CA TYR A 161 3.65 15.62 8.63
C TYR A 161 3.70 16.89 7.80
N GLU A 162 2.67 17.73 7.93
CA GLU A 162 2.52 19.06 7.29
C GLU A 162 2.96 19.10 5.82
N THR A 163 2.79 17.97 5.11
CA THR A 163 3.23 17.75 3.73
C THR A 163 4.76 17.85 3.50
N SER A 164 5.60 17.96 4.53
CA SER A 164 7.03 18.29 4.36
C SER A 164 7.96 17.08 4.41
N TRP A 165 7.57 16.02 5.11
CA TRP A 165 8.35 14.78 5.26
C TRP A 165 7.42 13.62 5.62
N SER A 166 7.91 12.40 5.36
CA SER A 166 7.25 11.14 5.67
C SER A 166 8.18 10.20 6.44
N TYR A 167 7.59 9.30 7.20
CA TYR A 167 8.27 8.17 7.84
C TYR A 167 7.28 7.04 8.06
N TRP A 168 7.79 5.87 8.40
CA TRP A 168 7.02 4.68 8.73
C TRP A 168 6.88 4.54 10.24
N ASN A 169 5.68 4.16 10.67
CA ASN A 169 5.29 3.94 12.06
C ASN A 169 4.57 2.60 12.12
N ASP A 170 4.96 1.72 13.03
CA ASP A 170 4.16 0.57 13.38
C ASP A 170 2.99 1.02 14.26
N VAL A 171 1.81 0.45 14.05
CA VAL A 171 0.60 0.85 14.76
C VAL A 171 -0.30 -0.36 15.00
N ILE A 172 -1.21 -0.21 15.94
CA ILE A 172 -2.19 -1.24 16.26
C ILE A 172 -3.13 -1.46 15.06
N GLY A 173 -3.38 -2.70 14.65
CA GLY A 173 -4.27 -3.01 13.51
C GLY A 173 -5.76 -2.75 13.76
N LEU A 174 -6.11 -2.37 14.99
CA LEU A 174 -7.46 -2.02 15.44
C LEU A 174 -7.65 -0.51 15.45
N HIS A 175 -8.90 -0.08 15.52
CA HIS A 175 -9.17 1.33 15.81
C HIS A 175 -9.22 1.56 17.32
N ASP A 176 -8.32 2.41 17.85
CA ASP A 176 -8.47 2.99 19.19
C ASP A 176 -9.05 4.40 19.06
N PRO A 177 -10.31 4.63 19.51
CA PRO A 177 -10.93 5.95 19.47
C PRO A 177 -10.24 7.00 20.34
N ASN A 178 -9.31 6.58 21.22
CA ASN A 178 -8.52 7.48 22.06
C ASN A 178 -7.11 7.72 21.50
N SER A 179 -6.72 7.05 20.42
CA SER A 179 -5.43 7.25 19.76
C SER A 179 -5.58 8.17 18.56
N SER A 180 -4.87 9.30 18.58
CA SER A 180 -4.71 10.14 17.39
C SER A 180 -3.85 9.50 16.30
N PHE A 181 -3.17 8.39 16.63
CA PHE A 181 -2.23 7.68 15.75
C PHE A 181 -2.87 6.50 15.01
N SER A 182 -4.06 6.02 15.42
CA SER A 182 -4.77 5.00 14.65
C SER A 182 -5.11 5.54 13.25
N PRO A 183 -4.61 4.92 12.17
CA PRO A 183 -4.90 5.39 10.82
C PRO A 183 -6.40 5.26 10.50
N HIS A 184 -6.97 6.31 9.90
CA HIS A 184 -8.33 6.32 9.32
C HIS A 184 -8.31 6.51 7.81
N LEU A 185 -7.11 6.56 7.23
CA LEU A 185 -6.84 6.68 5.80
C LEU A 185 -5.92 5.55 5.35
N ALA A 186 -5.88 5.35 4.05
CA ALA A 186 -5.07 4.33 3.42
C ALA A 186 -4.68 4.75 2.00
N ILE A 187 -3.65 4.10 1.48
CA ILE A 187 -3.20 4.27 0.10
C ILE A 187 -3.51 2.98 -0.64
N VAL A 188 -4.24 3.09 -1.75
CA VAL A 188 -4.42 1.99 -2.71
C VAL A 188 -3.42 2.18 -3.83
N GLU A 189 -2.81 1.07 -4.23
CA GLU A 189 -1.98 0.94 -5.42
C GLU A 189 -2.69 0.05 -6.43
N PHE A 190 -2.65 0.44 -7.69
CA PHE A 190 -3.09 -0.37 -8.83
C PHE A 190 -1.87 -0.68 -9.68
N SER A 191 -1.34 -1.89 -9.47
CA SER A 191 -0.22 -2.42 -10.22
C SER A 191 -0.58 -3.80 -10.78
N VAL A 192 0.16 -4.20 -11.80
CA VAL A 192 0.18 -5.60 -12.24
C VAL A 192 1.54 -6.16 -11.84
N PRO A 193 1.64 -7.46 -11.53
CA PRO A 193 2.94 -8.09 -11.40
C PRO A 193 3.73 -7.77 -12.68
N GLU A 194 4.88 -7.11 -12.53
CA GLU A 194 5.81 -6.94 -13.65
C GLU A 194 5.93 -8.30 -14.34
N PRO A 195 5.77 -8.40 -15.68
CA PRO A 195 5.96 -9.66 -16.34
C PRO A 195 7.38 -10.10 -16.03
N SER A 196 7.51 -11.05 -15.10
CA SER A 196 8.76 -11.78 -14.92
C SER A 196 9.24 -12.13 -16.32
N VAL A 197 10.53 -11.97 -16.60
CA VAL A 197 11.07 -12.16 -17.96
C VAL A 197 10.65 -13.53 -18.58
N GLY A 198 10.19 -14.49 -17.76
CA GLY A 198 9.52 -15.73 -18.18
C GLY A 198 8.09 -15.62 -18.74
N ALA A 199 7.28 -14.63 -18.37
CA ALA A 199 5.90 -14.46 -18.87
C ALA A 199 5.85 -13.88 -20.29
N LEU A 200 6.83 -13.04 -20.67
CA LEU A 200 6.92 -12.43 -22.01
C LEU A 200 7.19 -13.45 -23.12
N ILE A 201 7.76 -14.63 -22.81
CA ILE A 201 7.99 -15.68 -23.81
C ILE A 201 6.69 -16.41 -24.19
N THR A 202 5.66 -16.40 -23.33
CA THR A 202 4.44 -17.20 -23.58
C THR A 202 3.43 -16.48 -24.50
N ILE A 203 3.45 -15.15 -24.56
CA ILE A 203 2.53 -14.38 -25.40
C ILE A 203 2.97 -14.41 -26.88
N ALA A 204 4.27 -14.41 -27.17
CA ALA A 204 4.77 -14.51 -28.55
C ALA A 204 4.51 -15.89 -29.18
N GLY A 205 4.53 -16.98 -28.40
CA GLY A 205 4.28 -18.34 -28.88
C GLY A 205 2.83 -18.62 -29.28
N SER A 206 1.88 -17.89 -28.71
CA SER A 206 0.44 -18.16 -28.89
C SER A 206 -0.15 -17.53 -30.17
N MET A 207 0.47 -16.49 -30.73
CA MET A 207 -0.04 -15.85 -31.97
C MET A 207 0.38 -16.55 -33.27
N LEU A 208 1.38 -17.44 -33.25
CA LEU A 208 1.88 -18.09 -34.48
C LEU A 208 1.14 -19.39 -34.86
N VAL A 209 0.33 -19.97 -33.97
CA VAL A 209 -0.36 -21.26 -34.23
C VAL A 209 -1.78 -21.07 -34.82
N ALA A 210 -2.33 -19.86 -34.79
CA ALA A 210 -3.72 -19.61 -35.23
C ALA A 210 -3.90 -19.38 -36.74
N SER A 211 -2.83 -19.21 -37.54
CA SER A 211 -2.95 -18.83 -38.96
C SER A 211 -2.96 -20.00 -39.96
N CYS A 212 -2.64 -21.24 -39.56
CA CYS A 212 -2.51 -22.35 -40.52
C CYS A 212 -3.75 -23.25 -40.71
N ARG A 213 -4.89 -23.04 -40.03
CA ARG A 213 -6.03 -23.98 -40.08
C ARG A 213 -7.25 -23.59 -40.91
N ARG A 214 -7.21 -22.51 -41.72
CA ARG A 214 -8.39 -22.08 -42.51
C ARG A 214 -8.39 -22.38 -44.01
N ARG A 215 -7.44 -23.18 -44.54
CA ARG A 215 -7.37 -23.44 -46.00
C ARG A 215 -7.68 -24.87 -46.48
N ALA A 216 -8.25 -25.75 -45.65
CA ALA A 216 -8.47 -27.16 -46.03
C ALA A 216 -9.94 -27.60 -46.14
N LYS A 217 -10.94 -26.70 -46.16
CA LYS A 217 -12.37 -27.08 -46.16
C LYS A 217 -13.25 -26.55 -47.30
N SER A 218 -12.68 -26.04 -48.40
CA SER A 218 -13.50 -25.55 -49.54
C SER A 218 -13.45 -26.39 -50.82
N GLU A 219 -12.85 -27.58 -50.84
CA GLU A 219 -12.80 -28.43 -52.05
C GLU A 219 -13.23 -29.87 -51.75
N ALA A 220 -14.54 -30.08 -51.57
CA ALA A 220 -15.18 -31.39 -51.75
C ALA A 220 -16.71 -31.23 -51.68
N ARG A 221 -17.31 -30.68 -52.74
CA ARG A 221 -18.73 -30.89 -53.12
C ARG A 221 -18.90 -30.49 -54.60
N ARG A 222 -18.71 -31.47 -55.47
CA ARG A 222 -19.35 -31.57 -56.79
C ARG A 222 -19.82 -33.00 -56.94
#